data_AF-A0A7W0QH49-F1
#
_entry.id   AF-A0A7W0QH49-F1
#
_cell.length_a   1.000
_cell.length_b   1.000
_cell.length_c   1.000
_cell.angle_alpha   90.00
_cell.angle_beta   90.00
_cell.angle_gamma   90.00
#
_symmetry.space_group_name_H-M   'P 1'
#
loop_
_entity.id
_entity.type
_entity.pdbx_description
1 polymer ?
#
loop_
_entity_poly.entity_id
_entity_poly.type
_entity_poly.pdbx_seq_one_letter_code
_entity_poly.pdbx_strand_id
1 'polypeptide(L)'
;ICPWKCIHMVQPEAIAEANGTELPGEDPADHVVFIIDDDICTRCALCVDRCPTGVIILGKVGVAGVTGDAHARTNSHGYAYGMRF
;
A
#
# COMPACT_ATOMS: atom_id res chain seq x y z
N ILE A 1 -10.78 5.05 2.21
CA ILE A 1 -11.11 3.98 1.23
C ILE A 1 -11.29 2.60 1.88
N CYS A 2 -10.55 2.24 2.94
CA CYS A 2 -10.75 0.95 3.61
C CYS A 2 -12.18 0.84 4.21
N PRO A 3 -12.99 -0.17 3.81
CA PRO A 3 -14.34 -0.37 4.37
C PRO A 3 -14.28 -0.74 5.85
N TRP A 4 -13.18 -1.35 6.29
CA TRP A 4 -12.92 -1.74 7.67
C TRP A 4 -12.35 -0.61 8.54
N LYS A 5 -12.19 0.60 7.99
CA LYS A 5 -11.60 1.76 8.68
C LYS A 5 -10.21 1.48 9.30
N CYS A 6 -9.47 0.57 8.68
CA CYS A 6 -8.14 0.11 9.07
C CYS A 6 -6.99 1.09 8.73
N ILE A 7 -7.30 2.25 8.16
CA ILE A 7 -6.33 3.23 7.67
C ILE A 7 -6.53 4.52 8.43
N HIS A 8 -5.44 5.03 8.98
CA HIS A 8 -5.41 6.29 9.72
C HIS A 8 -4.43 7.25 9.03
N MET A 9 -4.93 8.43 8.67
CA MET A 9 -4.09 9.54 8.24
C MET A 9 -3.79 10.38 9.47
N VAL A 10 -2.53 10.46 9.84
CA VAL A 10 -2.08 11.26 10.97
C VAL A 10 -1.11 12.33 10.49
N GLN A 11 -0.98 13.39 11.27
CA GLN A 11 -0.04 14.43 10.94
C GLN A 11 1.40 13.97 11.25
N PRO A 12 2.43 14.44 10.52
CA PRO A 12 3.82 14.04 10.73
C PRO A 12 4.34 14.30 12.15
N GLU A 13 3.75 15.23 12.89
CA GLU A 13 4.10 15.53 14.29
C GLU A 13 3.81 14.36 15.23
N ALA A 14 3.03 13.36 14.80
CA ALA A 14 2.83 12.12 15.53
C ALA A 14 4.07 11.19 15.51
N ILE A 15 5.05 11.46 14.63
CA ILE A 15 6.29 10.69 14.52
C ILE A 15 7.37 11.32 15.41
N ALA A 16 7.88 10.55 16.37
CA ALA A 16 8.97 11.00 17.24
C ALA A 16 10.32 11.10 16.52
N GLU A 17 10.63 10.12 15.66
CA GLU A 17 11.88 10.05 14.91
C GLU A 17 11.62 9.42 13.52
N ALA A 18 12.23 9.99 12.48
CA ALA A 18 12.22 9.46 11.11
C ALA A 18 13.65 9.44 10.56
N ASN A 19 14.04 8.35 9.89
CA ASN A 19 15.36 8.19 9.28
C ASN A 19 15.20 7.74 7.83
N GLY A 20 15.95 8.35 6.91
CA GLY A 20 15.93 8.00 5.49
C GLY A 20 14.61 8.35 4.78
N THR A 21 13.80 9.24 5.35
CA THR A 21 12.57 9.73 4.72
C THR A 21 12.88 10.98 3.91
N GLU A 22 13.29 10.78 2.66
CA GLU A 22 13.36 11.86 1.69
C GLU A 22 11.94 12.33 1.34
N LEU A 23 11.73 13.65 1.32
CA LEU A 23 10.40 14.21 1.02
C LEU A 23 10.01 13.80 -0.40
N PRO A 24 8.86 13.13 -0.60
CA PRO A 24 8.43 12.72 -1.93
C PRO A 24 8.02 13.91 -2.82
N GLY A 25 7.76 15.09 -2.23
CA GLY A 25 7.40 16.31 -2.93
C GLY A 25 7.40 17.54 -2.01
N GLU A 26 7.19 18.72 -2.59
CA GLU A 26 7.12 20.01 -1.87
C GLU A 26 5.68 20.45 -1.56
N ASP A 27 4.66 19.69 -1.98
CA ASP A 27 3.25 20.04 -1.75
C ASP A 27 2.90 19.86 -0.26
N PRO A 28 2.47 20.92 0.44
CA PRO A 28 2.06 20.83 1.84
C PRO A 28 0.90 19.86 2.10
N ALA A 29 0.09 19.54 1.08
CA ALA A 29 -1.00 18.57 1.20
C ALA A 29 -0.49 17.12 1.30
N ASP A 30 0.74 16.85 0.87
CA ASP A 30 1.36 15.53 0.91
C ASP A 30 2.02 15.23 2.26
N HIS A 31 2.00 16.19 3.20
CA HIS A 31 2.55 16.06 4.54
C HIS A 31 1.60 15.29 5.46
N VAL A 32 1.33 14.02 5.13
CA VAL A 32 0.50 13.12 5.93
C VAL A 32 1.17 11.77 6.07
N VAL A 33 1.00 11.16 7.23
CA VAL A 33 1.49 9.82 7.52
C VAL A 33 0.32 8.87 7.41
N PHE A 34 0.50 7.84 6.57
CA PHE A 34 -0.49 6.82 6.32
C PHE A 34 -0.16 5.57 7.15
N ILE A 35 -0.96 5.30 8.18
CA ILE A 35 -0.80 4.14 9.07
C ILE A 35 -1.87 3.10 8.75
N ILE A 36 -1.46 1.85 8.64
CA ILE A 36 -2.35 0.69 8.43
C ILE A 36 -2.31 -0.17 9.70
N ASP A 37 -3.48 -0.46 10.25
CA ASP A 37 -3.64 -1.44 11.32
C ASP A 37 -3.77 -2.86 10.72
N ASP A 38 -2.75 -3.70 10.89
CA ASP A 38 -2.72 -5.06 10.32
C ASP A 38 -3.65 -6.05 11.07
N ASP A 39 -4.03 -5.77 12.31
CA ASP A 39 -4.95 -6.63 13.06
C ASP A 39 -6.38 -6.52 12.53
N ILE A 40 -6.74 -5.34 12.01
CA ILE A 40 -8.04 -5.09 11.38
C ILE A 40 -7.98 -5.32 9.86
N CYS A 41 -6.81 -5.18 9.24
CA CYS A 41 -6.63 -5.29 7.80
C CYS A 41 -6.95 -6.69 7.29
N THR A 42 -8.08 -6.84 6.59
CA THR A 42 -8.45 -8.11 5.93
C THR A 42 -7.70 -8.33 4.61
N ARG A 43 -6.70 -7.51 4.28
CA ARG A 43 -5.90 -7.59 3.04
C ARG A 43 -6.73 -7.57 1.75
N CYS A 44 -7.78 -6.75 1.71
CA CYS A 44 -8.68 -6.61 0.56
C CYS A 44 -8.12 -5.82 -0.63
N ALA A 45 -6.95 -5.17 -0.47
CA ALA A 45 -6.21 -4.43 -1.49
C ALA A 45 -6.91 -3.19 -2.11
N LEU A 46 -8.07 -2.77 -1.61
CA LEU A 46 -8.75 -1.55 -2.07
C LEU A 46 -7.93 -0.26 -1.88
N CYS A 47 -7.03 -0.20 -0.90
CA CYS A 47 -6.14 0.93 -0.71
C CYS A 47 -5.07 1.04 -1.79
N VAL A 48 -4.58 -0.10 -2.26
CA VAL A 48 -3.60 -0.21 -3.34
C VAL A 48 -4.21 0.30 -4.64
N ASP A 49 -5.44 -0.13 -4.96
CA ASP A 49 -6.15 0.25 -6.20
C ASP A 49 -6.46 1.75 -6.30
N ARG A 50 -6.63 2.41 -5.16
CA ARG A 50 -7.02 3.82 -5.09
C ARG A 50 -5.86 4.74 -4.78
N CYS A 51 -4.64 4.21 -4.67
CA CYS A 51 -3.44 5.01 -4.47
C CYS A 51 -3.09 5.71 -5.79
N PRO A 52 -3.27 7.05 -5.91
CA PRO A 52 -3.02 7.76 -7.15
C PRO A 52 -1.53 7.78 -7.51
N THR A 53 -0.65 7.69 -6.52
CA THR A 53 0.81 7.66 -6.67
C THR A 53 1.37 6.25 -6.88
N GLY A 54 0.58 5.20 -6.64
CA GLY A 54 1.01 3.81 -6.79
C GLY A 54 2.08 3.34 -5.80
N VAL A 55 2.34 4.09 -4.71
CA VAL A 55 3.40 3.76 -3.73
C VAL A 55 3.02 2.65 -2.76
N ILE A 56 1.71 2.40 -2.57
CA ILE A 56 1.22 1.35 -1.69
C ILE A 56 1.17 0.04 -2.49
N ILE A 57 1.95 -0.96 -2.07
CA ILE A 57 2.05 -2.26 -2.74
C ILE A 57 1.67 -3.36 -1.75
N LEU A 58 0.86 -4.31 -2.19
CA LEU A 58 0.57 -5.54 -1.45
C LEU A 58 1.26 -6.72 -2.14
N GLY A 59 2.39 -7.14 -1.58
CA GLY A 59 3.14 -8.32 -2.04
C GLY A 59 2.80 -9.57 -1.24
N LYS A 60 2.89 -10.74 -1.87
CA LYS A 60 2.88 -12.03 -1.18
C LYS A 60 4.30 -12.43 -0.82
N VAL A 61 4.53 -12.83 0.43
CA VAL A 61 5.82 -13.36 0.87
C VAL A 61 5.91 -14.83 0.46
N GLY A 62 6.96 -15.20 -0.29
CA GLY A 62 7.24 -16.59 -0.66
C GLY A 62 7.56 -16.79 -2.15
N VAL A 63 7.78 -18.05 -2.53
CA VAL A 63 8.04 -18.43 -3.92
C VAL A 63 6.72 -18.37 -4.70
N ALA A 64 6.73 -17.66 -5.83
CA ALA A 64 5.58 -17.64 -6.73
C ALA A 64 5.25 -19.08 -7.18
N GLY A 65 4.00 -19.50 -7.00
CA GLY A 65 3.56 -20.81 -7.46
C GLY A 65 3.67 -20.90 -8.98
N VAL A 66 4.13 -22.05 -9.48
CA VAL A 66 4.29 -22.32 -10.93
C VAL A 66 2.99 -22.10 -11.70
N THR A 67 1.85 -22.32 -11.05
CA THR A 67 0.49 -22.16 -11.61
C THR A 67 -0.05 -20.74 -11.53
N GLY A 68 0.73 -19.78 -10.98
CA GLY A 68 0.23 -18.45 -10.63
C GLY A 68 -0.63 -18.46 -9.35
N ASP A 69 -0.95 -17.25 -8.85
CA ASP A 69 -1.85 -17.08 -7.72
C ASP A 69 -3.29 -16.92 -8.24
N ALA A 70 -4.18 -17.85 -7.89
CA ALA A 70 -5.59 -17.80 -8.27
C ALA A 70 -6.34 -16.57 -7.69
N HIS A 71 -5.78 -15.95 -6.65
CA HIS A 71 -6.31 -14.74 -6.04
C HIS A 71 -5.63 -13.45 -6.54
N ALA A 72 -4.62 -13.55 -7.42
CA ALA A 72 -4.08 -12.39 -8.12
C ALA A 72 -5.04 -11.99 -9.25
N ARG A 73 -5.74 -10.85 -9.08
CA ARG A 73 -6.50 -10.27 -10.19
C ARG A 73 -5.51 -9.73 -11.22
N THR A 74 -5.76 -9.89 -12.53
CA THR A 74 -4.83 -9.45 -13.59
C THR A 74 -5.44 -8.36 -14.47
N ASN A 75 -4.56 -7.77 -15.29
CA ASN A 75 -4.64 -6.52 -16.07
C ASN A 75 -5.97 -6.11 -16.73
N SER A 76 -6.93 -6.99 -17.06
CA SER A 76 -8.25 -6.51 -17.52
C SER A 76 -9.10 -5.91 -16.39
N HIS A 77 -8.76 -6.21 -15.13
CA HIS A 77 -9.28 -5.59 -13.90
C HIS A 77 -8.21 -5.58 -12.79
N GLY A 78 -6.99 -5.10 -13.11
CA GLY A 78 -5.89 -4.71 -12.19
C GLY A 78 -5.33 -5.76 -11.20
N TYR A 79 -4.09 -6.20 -11.41
CA TYR A 79 -2.92 -6.16 -10.48
C TYR A 79 -1.68 -6.63 -11.26
N ALA A 80 -0.53 -6.02 -11.00
CA ALA A 80 0.76 -6.54 -11.44
C ALA A 80 1.79 -6.26 -10.35
N TYR A 81 2.19 -7.29 -9.61
CA TYR A 81 3.47 -7.27 -8.89
C TYR A 81 4.27 -8.51 -9.27
N GLY A 82 4.54 -8.61 -10.56
CA GLY A 82 5.66 -9.38 -11.08
C GLY A 82 6.79 -8.39 -11.37
N MET A 83 7.93 -8.59 -10.73
CA MET A 83 9.19 -8.31 -11.40
C MET A 83 10.22 -9.35 -11.00
N ARG A 84 10.31 -10.38 -11.84
CA ARG A 84 11.59 -10.77 -12.44
C ARG A 84 11.37 -11.01 -13.95
N PHE A 85 11.80 -10.01 -14.72
CA PHE A 85 12.03 -9.92 -16.17
C PHE A 85 10.86 -10.18 -17.11
#